data_AF-A0A5B2WPM5-F1
#
_entry.id   AF-A0A5B2WPM5-F1
#
_cell.length_a   1.000
_cell.length_b   1.000
_cell.length_c   1.000
_cell.angle_alpha   90.00
_cell.angle_beta   90.00
_cell.angle_gamma   90.00
#
_symmetry.space_group_name_H-M   'P 1'
#
loop_
_entity.id
_entity.type
_entity.pdbx_description
1 polymer ?
#
loop_
_entity_poly.entity_id
_entity_poly.type
_entity_poly.pdbx_seq_one_letter_code
_entity_poly.pdbx_strand_id
1 'polypeptide(L)'
;MLAEEGIAARGQRRRGSAGAEAESAVALRRQKILGEVLRDMRKVKGWTRKVLVERMGRPVISLQTLATYELGTRECSVTRLCQICAALDVHAHEILRRVHEQLPGEEPPHGQIRLDLPAIVADNHRELRPLRDWARRRLDQMPFGAGTDLDLEPSTVESLAQLCQVTTGDLIALLRALRARSSPSAGKEKP
;
A
#
# COMPACT_ATOMS: atom_id res chain seq x y z
N MET A 1 23.65 8.59 47.57
CA MET A 1 23.95 8.74 46.12
C MET A 1 23.44 7.49 45.41
N LEU A 2 22.12 7.34 45.25
CA LEU A 2 21.48 6.21 44.54
C LEU A 2 20.12 6.69 44.02
N ALA A 3 20.02 7.20 42.78
CA ALA A 3 18.72 7.53 42.17
C ALA A 3 18.70 7.72 40.64
N GLU A 4 19.70 7.32 39.84
CA GLU A 4 19.71 7.67 38.39
C GLU A 4 19.59 6.49 37.40
N GLU A 5 19.66 5.23 37.83
CA GLU A 5 19.59 4.08 36.89
C GLU A 5 18.16 3.69 36.45
N GLY A 6 17.11 4.30 37.02
CA GLY A 6 15.71 3.92 36.75
C GLY A 6 15.04 4.56 35.53
N ILE A 7 15.60 5.63 34.97
CA ILE A 7 14.91 6.45 33.95
C ILE A 7 15.23 5.97 32.52
N ALA A 8 16.47 5.54 32.26
CA ALA A 8 16.90 5.09 30.93
C ALA A 8 16.23 3.76 30.50
N ALA A 9 16.07 2.80 31.42
CA ALA A 9 15.42 1.52 31.14
C ALA A 9 13.90 1.65 30.85
N ARG A 10 13.25 2.69 31.37
CA ARG A 10 11.83 2.99 31.14
C ARG A 10 11.56 3.59 29.74
N GLY A 11 12.51 4.35 29.20
CA GLY A 11 12.43 4.95 27.86
C GLY A 11 12.52 3.92 26.74
N GLN A 12 13.40 2.92 26.88
CA GLN A 12 13.60 1.88 25.86
C GLN A 12 12.38 0.95 25.74
N ARG A 13 11.74 0.59 26.87
CA ARG A 13 10.52 -0.27 26.88
C ARG A 13 9.31 0.42 26.26
N ARG A 14 9.15 1.74 26.45
CA ARG A 14 8.05 2.52 25.86
C ARG A 14 8.16 2.69 24.35
N ARG A 15 9.37 2.80 23.78
CA ARG A 15 9.57 2.79 22.32
C ARG A 15 9.30 1.42 21.70
N GLY A 16 9.67 0.33 22.39
CA GLY A 16 9.37 -1.03 21.93
C GLY A 16 7.86 -1.35 21.90
N SER A 17 7.10 -0.89 22.90
CA SER A 17 5.64 -1.13 22.92
C SER A 17 4.91 -0.34 21.83
N ALA A 18 5.29 0.92 21.58
CA ALA A 18 4.69 1.74 20.54
C ALA A 18 4.93 1.19 19.13
N GLY A 19 6.12 0.61 18.87
CA GLY A 19 6.44 -0.05 17.60
C GLY A 19 5.61 -1.32 17.39
N ALA A 20 5.51 -2.18 18.41
CA ALA A 20 4.71 -3.41 18.34
C ALA A 20 3.20 -3.13 18.21
N GLU A 21 2.68 -2.10 18.88
CA GLU A 21 1.29 -1.65 18.76
C GLU A 21 0.99 -1.12 17.35
N ALA A 22 1.91 -0.35 16.76
CA ALA A 22 1.77 0.13 15.39
C ALA A 22 1.82 -1.01 14.36
N GLU A 23 2.75 -1.96 14.52
CA GLU A 23 2.86 -3.13 13.64
C GLU A 23 1.60 -4.01 13.73
N SER A 24 1.07 -4.21 14.94
CA SER A 24 -0.19 -4.91 15.17
C SER A 24 -1.38 -4.18 14.54
N ALA A 25 -1.45 -2.85 14.65
CA ALA A 25 -2.50 -2.06 14.03
C ALA A 25 -2.48 -2.15 12.50
N VAL A 26 -1.28 -2.16 11.89
CA VAL A 26 -1.10 -2.37 10.45
C VAL A 26 -1.54 -3.79 10.05
N ALA A 27 -1.13 -4.81 10.80
CA ALA A 27 -1.53 -6.19 10.53
C ALA A 27 -3.06 -6.37 10.60
N LEU A 28 -3.72 -5.80 11.61
CA LEU A 28 -5.18 -5.79 11.74
C LEU A 28 -5.85 -5.06 10.57
N ARG A 29 -5.22 -3.99 10.05
CA ARG A 29 -5.75 -3.27 8.89
C ARG A 29 -5.66 -4.08 7.61
N ARG A 30 -4.52 -4.74 7.35
CA ARG A 30 -4.35 -5.66 6.21
C ARG A 30 -5.42 -6.74 6.23
N GLN A 31 -5.68 -7.30 7.41
CA GLN A 31 -6.67 -8.35 7.61
C GLN A 31 -8.10 -7.86 7.30
N LYS A 32 -8.47 -6.64 7.73
CA LYS A 32 -9.77 -6.04 7.38
C LYS A 32 -9.94 -5.86 5.87
N ILE A 33 -8.94 -5.29 5.21
CA ILE A 33 -8.98 -5.05 3.76
C ILE A 33 -9.06 -6.37 3.00
N LEU A 34 -8.30 -7.40 3.40
CA LEU A 34 -8.42 -8.75 2.83
C LEU A 34 -9.86 -9.27 2.93
N GLY A 35 -10.49 -9.14 4.10
CA GLY A 35 -11.88 -9.56 4.29
C GLY A 35 -12.87 -8.83 3.38
N GLU A 36 -12.70 -7.51 3.24
CA GLU A 36 -13.49 -6.66 2.36
C GLU A 36 -13.34 -7.05 0.89
N VAL A 37 -12.10 -7.22 0.41
CA VAL A 37 -11.84 -7.65 -0.97
C VAL A 37 -12.48 -9.00 -1.27
N LEU A 38 -12.35 -9.99 -0.37
CA LEU A 38 -12.98 -11.30 -0.56
C LEU A 38 -14.52 -11.20 -0.60
N ARG A 39 -15.09 -10.39 0.28
CA ARG A 39 -16.54 -10.13 0.32
C ARG A 39 -17.01 -9.48 -0.98
N ASP A 40 -16.27 -8.52 -1.49
CA ASP A 40 -16.62 -7.78 -2.71
C ASP A 40 -16.52 -8.68 -3.94
N MET A 41 -15.48 -9.50 -4.06
CA MET A 41 -15.38 -10.49 -5.15
C MET A 41 -16.56 -11.46 -5.13
N ARG A 42 -16.99 -11.91 -3.96
CA ARG A 42 -18.20 -12.75 -3.84
C ARG A 42 -19.46 -12.00 -4.26
N LYS A 43 -19.62 -10.74 -3.83
CA LYS A 43 -20.80 -9.90 -4.14
C LYS A 43 -20.87 -9.54 -5.62
N VAL A 44 -19.76 -9.25 -6.28
CA VAL A 44 -19.68 -8.98 -7.73
C VAL A 44 -20.22 -10.16 -8.53
N LYS A 45 -20.01 -11.40 -8.05
CA LYS A 45 -20.58 -12.62 -8.66
C LYS A 45 -22.05 -12.88 -8.27
N GLY A 46 -22.66 -12.01 -7.45
CA GLY A 46 -24.03 -12.17 -6.95
C GLY A 46 -24.19 -13.35 -5.98
N TRP A 47 -23.10 -13.88 -5.41
CA TRP A 47 -23.15 -15.10 -4.62
C TRP A 47 -23.42 -14.82 -3.15
N THR A 48 -24.20 -15.70 -2.52
CA THR A 48 -24.29 -15.76 -1.05
C THR A 48 -23.07 -16.49 -0.49
N ARG A 49 -22.82 -16.38 0.82
CA ARG A 49 -21.76 -17.17 1.49
C ARG A 49 -21.99 -18.67 1.33
N LYS A 50 -23.25 -19.11 1.32
CA LYS A 50 -23.62 -20.51 1.09
C LYS A 50 -23.14 -21.01 -0.26
N VAL A 51 -23.40 -20.24 -1.32
CA VAL A 51 -22.95 -20.58 -2.67
C VAL A 51 -21.42 -20.67 -2.74
N LEU A 52 -20.69 -19.73 -2.11
CA LEU A 52 -19.24 -19.78 -2.10
C LEU A 52 -18.70 -21.01 -1.35
N VAL A 53 -19.25 -21.31 -0.17
CA VAL A 53 -18.86 -22.49 0.62
C VAL A 53 -19.12 -23.79 -0.13
N GLU A 54 -20.25 -23.90 -0.83
CA GLU A 54 -20.57 -25.05 -1.68
C GLU A 54 -19.57 -25.23 -2.83
N ARG A 55 -19.09 -24.12 -3.42
CA ARG A 55 -18.11 -24.12 -4.52
C ARG A 55 -16.67 -24.44 -4.08
N MET A 56 -16.33 -24.24 -2.81
CA MET A 56 -14.97 -24.52 -2.29
C MET A 56 -14.62 -26.01 -2.24
N GLY A 57 -15.61 -26.91 -2.32
CA GLY A 57 -15.36 -28.34 -2.16
C GLY A 57 -14.79 -28.69 -0.77
N ARG A 58 -14.14 -29.85 -0.66
CA ARG A 58 -13.56 -30.34 0.61
C ARG A 58 -12.11 -29.86 0.78
N PRO A 59 -11.68 -29.46 2.00
CA PRO A 59 -12.47 -29.34 3.23
C PRO A 59 -13.29 -28.04 3.29
N VAL A 60 -14.60 -28.23 3.49
CA VAL A 60 -15.63 -27.17 3.60
C VAL A 60 -15.46 -26.43 4.93
N ILE A 61 -15.50 -25.09 4.90
CA ILE A 61 -15.60 -24.26 6.11
C ILE A 61 -17.05 -23.96 6.44
N SER A 62 -17.36 -23.67 7.71
CA SER A 62 -18.70 -23.19 8.07
C SER A 62 -18.96 -21.80 7.48
N LEU A 63 -20.24 -21.46 7.32
CA LEU A 63 -20.68 -20.11 6.93
C LEU A 63 -20.15 -19.03 7.88
N GLN A 64 -20.11 -19.34 9.18
CA GLN A 64 -19.60 -18.44 10.21
C GLN A 64 -18.10 -18.21 10.04
N THR A 65 -17.32 -19.26 9.76
CA THR A 65 -15.90 -19.13 9.48
C THR A 65 -15.66 -18.23 8.26
N LEU A 66 -16.38 -18.43 7.15
CA LEU A 66 -16.29 -17.54 6.00
C LEU A 66 -16.69 -16.09 6.36
N ALA A 67 -17.72 -15.90 7.18
CA ALA A 67 -18.13 -14.57 7.63
C ALA A 67 -17.03 -13.86 8.44
N THR A 68 -16.30 -14.58 9.29
CA THR A 68 -15.18 -14.01 10.06
C THR A 68 -13.97 -13.66 9.20
N TYR A 69 -13.71 -14.42 8.13
CA TYR A 69 -12.70 -14.04 7.13
C TYR A 69 -13.12 -12.77 6.40
N GLU A 70 -14.35 -12.71 5.91
CA GLU A 70 -14.86 -11.54 5.21
C GLU A 70 -14.97 -10.29 6.09
N LEU A 71 -15.06 -10.43 7.41
CA LEU A 71 -15.03 -9.32 8.36
C LEU A 71 -13.61 -8.91 8.74
N GLY A 72 -12.61 -9.72 8.39
CA GLY A 72 -11.23 -9.51 8.80
C GLY A 72 -11.01 -9.65 10.31
N THR A 73 -11.83 -10.47 10.99
CA THR A 73 -11.69 -10.74 12.43
C THR A 73 -11.04 -12.08 12.73
N ARG A 74 -10.78 -12.90 11.69
CA ARG A 74 -10.07 -14.17 11.78
C ARG A 74 -8.91 -14.21 10.80
N GLU A 75 -7.73 -14.64 11.24
CA GLU A 75 -6.57 -14.78 10.36
C GLU A 75 -6.85 -15.86 9.31
N CYS A 76 -6.53 -15.55 8.05
CA CYS A 76 -6.71 -16.48 6.94
C CYS A 76 -5.35 -17.05 6.56
N SER A 77 -5.17 -18.36 6.68
CA SER A 77 -3.95 -19.02 6.20
C SER A 77 -3.86 -18.94 4.67
N VAL A 78 -2.64 -18.97 4.13
CA VAL A 78 -2.41 -18.94 2.68
C VAL A 78 -3.14 -20.08 1.98
N THR A 79 -3.08 -21.30 2.52
CA THR A 79 -3.83 -22.45 1.99
C THR A 79 -5.33 -22.17 1.91
N ARG A 80 -5.90 -21.55 2.95
CA ARG A 80 -7.32 -21.22 2.98
C ARG A 80 -7.66 -20.11 1.98
N LEU A 81 -6.82 -19.09 1.88
CA LEU A 81 -6.95 -18.03 0.88
C LEU A 81 -6.98 -18.63 -0.53
N CYS A 82 -6.02 -19.49 -0.88
CA CYS A 82 -5.97 -20.13 -2.20
C CYS A 82 -7.24 -20.94 -2.50
N GLN A 83 -7.81 -21.63 -1.53
CA GLN A 83 -9.08 -22.35 -1.71
C GLN A 83 -10.27 -21.42 -1.95
N ILE A 84 -10.36 -20.31 -1.21
CA ILE A 84 -11.41 -19.29 -1.42
C ILE A 84 -11.26 -18.67 -2.82
N CYS A 85 -10.04 -18.32 -3.21
CA CYS A 85 -9.71 -17.76 -4.52
C CYS A 85 -10.07 -18.72 -5.66
N ALA A 86 -9.73 -20.01 -5.54
CA ALA A 86 -10.10 -21.03 -6.52
C ALA A 86 -11.63 -21.16 -6.66
N ALA A 87 -12.37 -21.13 -5.55
CA ALA A 87 -13.84 -21.18 -5.57
C ALA A 87 -14.47 -19.92 -6.20
N LEU A 88 -13.80 -18.77 -6.04
CA LEU A 88 -14.17 -17.50 -6.67
C LEU A 88 -13.73 -17.41 -8.14
N ASP A 89 -12.96 -18.36 -8.65
CA ASP A 89 -12.36 -18.29 -9.99
C ASP A 89 -11.52 -17.01 -10.17
N VAL A 90 -10.63 -16.75 -9.20
CA VAL A 90 -9.70 -15.62 -9.16
C VAL A 90 -8.34 -16.11 -8.68
N HIS A 91 -7.24 -15.58 -9.21
CA HIS A 91 -5.91 -15.92 -8.70
C HIS A 91 -5.59 -15.19 -7.38
N ALA A 92 -4.93 -15.87 -6.44
CA ALA A 92 -4.58 -15.29 -5.14
C ALA A 92 -3.72 -14.01 -5.25
N HIS A 93 -2.84 -13.92 -6.26
CA HIS A 93 -2.02 -12.72 -6.47
C HIS A 93 -2.85 -11.47 -6.82
N GLU A 94 -4.00 -11.62 -7.48
CA GLU A 94 -4.89 -10.50 -7.75
C GLU A 94 -5.58 -9.98 -6.49
N ILE A 95 -5.92 -10.88 -5.57
CA ILE A 95 -6.48 -10.51 -4.27
C ILE A 95 -5.41 -9.74 -3.47
N LEU A 96 -4.19 -10.26 -3.42
CA LEU A 96 -3.08 -9.61 -2.72
C LEU A 96 -2.76 -8.22 -3.32
N ARG A 97 -2.79 -8.08 -4.65
CA ARG A 97 -2.64 -6.78 -5.32
C ARG A 97 -3.71 -5.79 -4.89
N ARG A 98 -5.01 -6.18 -4.92
CA ARG A 98 -6.11 -5.31 -4.49
C ARG A 98 -6.00 -4.91 -3.02
N VAL A 99 -5.58 -5.84 -2.16
CA VAL A 99 -5.33 -5.55 -0.74
C VAL A 99 -4.21 -4.52 -0.59
N HIS A 100 -3.13 -4.69 -1.33
CA HIS A 100 -2.01 -3.77 -1.34
C HIS A 100 -2.41 -2.36 -1.82
N GLU A 101 -3.15 -2.27 -2.92
CA GLU A 101 -3.64 -0.99 -3.48
C GLU A 101 -4.56 -0.22 -2.53
N GLN A 102 -5.28 -0.93 -1.65
CA GLN A 102 -6.21 -0.32 -0.69
C GLN A 102 -5.58 0.01 0.66
N LEU A 103 -4.32 -0.37 0.90
CA LEU A 103 -3.60 -0.05 2.12
C LEU A 103 -3.08 1.40 2.05
N PRO A 104 -3.61 2.33 2.85
CA PRO A 104 -3.14 3.71 2.81
C PRO A 104 -1.82 3.83 3.57
N GLY A 105 -0.86 4.53 2.97
CA GLY A 105 0.40 4.88 3.63
C GLY A 105 1.39 3.74 3.81
N GLU A 106 1.16 2.58 3.17
CA GLU A 106 2.28 1.66 2.96
C GLU A 106 3.21 2.29 1.93
N GLU A 107 4.44 2.61 2.36
CA GLU A 107 5.52 2.83 1.41
C GLU A 107 5.54 1.64 0.45
N PRO A 108 5.58 1.88 -0.87
CA PRO A 108 5.53 0.81 -1.84
C PRO A 108 6.67 -0.19 -1.55
N PRO A 109 6.40 -1.50 -1.66
CA PRO A 109 7.29 -2.52 -1.15
C PRO A 109 8.59 -2.48 -1.97
N HIS A 110 9.71 -2.53 -1.25
CA HIS A 110 11.06 -2.54 -1.81
C HIS A 110 11.47 -1.25 -2.55
N GLY A 111 11.62 -0.15 -1.82
CA GLY A 111 12.39 1.01 -2.30
C GLY A 111 11.80 1.73 -3.52
N GLN A 112 10.54 1.43 -3.87
CA GLN A 112 9.86 2.12 -4.93
C GLN A 112 9.57 3.57 -4.52
N ILE A 113 9.64 4.47 -5.49
CA ILE A 113 9.48 5.90 -5.25
C ILE A 113 8.26 6.38 -6.01
N ARG A 114 7.24 6.77 -5.26
CA ARG A 114 6.05 7.38 -5.82
C ARG A 114 6.34 8.80 -6.28
N LEU A 115 6.12 9.04 -7.56
CA LEU A 115 6.22 10.33 -8.21
C LEU A 115 4.86 11.00 -8.31
N ASP A 116 4.86 12.31 -8.16
CA ASP A 116 3.77 13.20 -8.56
C ASP A 116 4.22 13.94 -9.83
N LEU A 117 3.69 13.53 -10.99
CA LEU A 117 4.12 14.08 -12.27
C LEU A 117 3.85 15.60 -12.39
N PRO A 118 2.67 16.13 -11.98
CA PRO A 118 2.43 17.57 -11.91
C PRO A 118 3.47 18.33 -11.05
N ALA A 119 3.82 17.80 -9.87
CA ALA A 119 4.80 18.43 -9.00
C ALA A 119 6.19 18.50 -9.63
N ILE A 120 6.60 17.43 -10.33
CA ILE A 120 7.87 17.36 -11.07
C ILE A 120 7.86 18.37 -12.23
N VAL A 121 6.72 18.52 -12.92
CA VAL A 121 6.62 19.47 -14.04
C VAL A 121 6.66 20.93 -13.57
N ALA A 122 6.10 21.21 -12.40
CA ALA A 122 6.12 22.54 -11.79
C ALA A 122 7.48 22.90 -11.18
N ASP A 123 8.39 21.94 -11.02
CA ASP A 123 9.68 22.15 -10.40
C ASP A 123 10.69 22.83 -11.33
N ASN A 124 11.50 23.73 -10.74
CA ASN A 124 12.46 24.58 -11.46
C ASN A 124 13.93 24.20 -11.23
N HIS A 125 14.22 23.10 -10.53
CA HIS A 125 15.60 22.63 -10.41
C HIS A 125 16.16 22.32 -11.81
N ARG A 126 17.39 22.78 -12.04
CA ARG A 126 18.05 22.66 -13.34
C ARG A 126 18.46 21.22 -13.61
N GLU A 127 18.87 20.48 -12.58
CA GLU A 127 19.27 19.08 -12.71
C GLU A 127 18.09 18.18 -13.12
N LEU A 128 16.86 18.51 -12.72
CA LEU A 128 15.66 17.74 -13.03
C LEU A 128 15.07 18.02 -14.42
N ARG A 129 15.73 18.82 -15.27
CA ARG A 129 15.22 19.15 -16.61
C ARG A 129 14.87 17.92 -17.45
N PRO A 130 15.70 16.87 -17.52
CA PRO A 130 15.34 15.70 -18.32
C PRO A 130 14.14 14.93 -17.76
N LEU A 131 14.03 14.87 -16.42
CA LEU A 131 12.91 14.24 -15.75
C LEU A 131 11.61 15.03 -15.97
N ARG A 132 11.68 16.36 -15.98
CA ARG A 132 10.55 17.25 -16.28
C ARG A 132 10.06 17.09 -17.72
N ASP A 133 10.97 17.00 -18.68
CA ASP A 133 10.62 16.80 -20.10
C ASP A 133 10.01 15.41 -20.33
N TRP A 134 10.45 14.40 -19.58
CA TRP A 134 9.82 13.09 -19.55
C TRP A 134 8.43 13.12 -18.91
N ALA A 135 8.29 13.74 -17.73
CA ALA A 135 7.03 13.83 -17.00
C ALA A 135 5.94 14.57 -17.80
N ARG A 136 6.32 15.65 -18.50
CA ARG A 136 5.41 16.39 -19.39
C ARG A 136 4.89 15.52 -20.54
N ARG A 137 5.80 14.86 -21.26
CA ARG A 137 5.42 13.91 -22.33
C ARG A 137 4.55 12.77 -21.81
N ARG A 138 4.77 12.32 -20.58
CA ARG A 138 3.99 11.26 -19.96
C ARG A 138 2.57 11.72 -19.63
N LEU A 139 2.41 12.92 -19.06
CA LEU A 139 1.11 13.53 -18.80
C LEU A 139 0.31 13.75 -20.09
N ASP A 140 0.97 14.19 -21.17
CA ASP A 140 0.32 14.41 -22.47
C ASP A 140 -0.22 13.10 -23.09
N GLN A 141 0.35 11.96 -22.72
CA GLN A 141 -0.04 10.62 -23.20
C GLN A 141 -1.07 9.93 -22.28
N MET A 142 -1.39 10.51 -21.12
CA MET A 142 -2.31 9.87 -20.16
C MET A 142 -3.77 10.04 -20.59
N PRO A 143 -4.61 8.99 -20.47
CA PRO A 143 -6.04 9.11 -20.64
C PRO A 143 -6.64 10.11 -19.65
N PHE A 144 -7.67 10.84 -20.07
CA PHE A 144 -8.39 11.77 -19.20
C PHE A 144 -8.95 11.03 -17.97
N GLY A 145 -8.62 11.51 -16.77
CA GLY A 145 -9.03 10.89 -15.50
C GLY A 145 -8.12 9.78 -14.98
N ALA A 146 -7.01 9.46 -15.66
CA ALA A 146 -5.97 8.60 -15.10
C ALA A 146 -5.25 9.32 -13.94
N GLY A 147 -4.87 8.56 -12.91
CA GLY A 147 -4.06 9.09 -11.81
C GLY A 147 -2.71 9.61 -12.33
N THR A 148 -2.27 10.75 -11.83
CA THR A 148 -1.00 11.40 -12.22
C THR A 148 0.19 10.93 -11.37
N ASP A 149 -0.04 9.98 -10.48
CA ASP A 149 0.99 9.38 -9.64
C ASP A 149 1.55 8.12 -10.31
N LEU A 150 2.87 7.93 -10.20
CA LEU A 150 3.55 6.78 -10.77
C LEU A 150 4.60 6.24 -9.81
N ASP A 151 4.64 4.92 -9.63
CA ASP A 151 5.65 4.27 -8.81
C ASP A 151 6.88 3.88 -9.66
N LEU A 152 8.06 4.31 -9.24
CA LEU A 152 9.33 3.97 -9.87
C LEU A 152 10.06 2.89 -9.09
N GLU A 153 10.59 1.89 -9.78
CA GLU A 153 11.50 0.91 -9.20
C GLU A 153 12.89 1.51 -8.91
N PRO A 154 13.63 0.98 -7.90
CA PRO A 154 14.96 1.48 -7.53
C PRO A 154 15.94 1.59 -8.71
N SER A 155 15.98 0.59 -9.60
CA SER A 155 16.83 0.57 -10.80
C SER A 155 16.51 1.71 -11.78
N THR A 156 15.23 2.09 -11.85
CA THR A 156 14.78 3.21 -12.68
C THR A 156 15.19 4.54 -12.06
N VAL A 157 15.12 4.66 -10.73
CA VAL A 157 15.58 5.85 -9.99
C VAL A 157 17.08 6.05 -10.18
N GLU A 158 17.88 4.99 -10.10
CA GLU A 158 19.33 5.05 -10.35
C GLU A 158 19.64 5.52 -11.77
N SER A 159 18.94 4.98 -12.77
CA SER A 159 19.09 5.39 -14.17
C SER A 159 18.72 6.87 -14.37
N LEU A 160 17.67 7.34 -13.70
CA LEU A 160 17.25 8.74 -13.74
C LEU A 160 18.23 9.67 -13.02
N ALA A 161 18.83 9.23 -11.91
CA ALA A 161 19.86 9.99 -11.19
C ALA A 161 21.09 10.21 -12.07
N GLN A 162 21.55 9.16 -12.76
CA GLN A 162 22.63 9.25 -13.74
C GLN A 162 22.31 10.24 -14.85
N LEU A 163 21.07 10.19 -15.37
CA LEU A 163 20.63 11.06 -16.46
C LEU A 163 20.49 12.53 -16.02
N CYS A 164 20.11 12.77 -14.77
CA CYS A 164 20.05 14.09 -14.14
C CYS A 164 21.42 14.56 -13.59
N GLN A 165 22.46 13.72 -13.68
CA GLN A 165 23.81 13.98 -13.14
C GLN A 165 23.83 14.32 -11.64
N VAL A 166 22.97 13.66 -10.86
CA VAL A 166 22.89 13.78 -9.39
C VAL A 166 23.10 12.42 -8.74
N THR A 167 23.39 12.39 -7.45
CA THR A 167 23.43 11.10 -6.72
C THR A 167 22.02 10.53 -6.59
N THR A 168 21.91 9.20 -6.53
CA THR A 168 20.63 8.54 -6.26
C THR A 168 20.02 9.06 -4.95
N GLY A 169 20.81 9.19 -3.89
CA GLY A 169 20.33 9.71 -2.60
C GLY A 169 19.74 11.12 -2.69
N ASP A 170 20.41 12.03 -3.39
CA ASP A 170 19.93 13.42 -3.57
C ASP A 170 18.67 13.48 -4.42
N LEU A 171 18.59 12.68 -5.50
CA LEU A 171 17.39 12.57 -6.32
C LEU A 171 16.20 12.08 -5.49
N ILE A 172 16.39 11.04 -4.69
CA ILE A 172 15.36 10.49 -3.81
C ILE A 172 14.87 11.56 -2.83
N ALA A 173 15.79 12.30 -2.21
CA ALA A 173 15.44 13.36 -1.27
C ALA A 173 14.63 14.48 -1.95
N LEU A 174 15.03 14.92 -3.14
CA LEU A 174 14.33 15.93 -3.93
C LEU A 174 12.91 15.48 -4.32
N LEU A 175 12.76 14.25 -4.81
CA LEU A 175 11.47 13.70 -5.22
C LEU A 175 10.50 13.55 -4.03
N ARG A 176 11.01 13.09 -2.88
CA ARG A 176 10.22 13.02 -1.64
C ARG A 176 9.80 14.41 -1.17
N ALA A 177 10.70 15.39 -1.22
CA ALA A 177 10.40 16.77 -0.85
C ALA A 177 9.34 17.40 -1.78
N LEU A 178 9.39 17.10 -3.09
CA LEU A 178 8.39 17.54 -4.06
C LEU A 178 7.01 16.99 -3.74
N ARG A 179 6.91 15.69 -3.49
CA ARG A 179 5.66 15.02 -3.10
C ARG A 179 5.09 15.53 -1.78
N ALA A 180 5.96 15.83 -0.81
CA ALA A 180 5.53 16.39 0.47
C ALA A 180 4.92 17.80 0.30
N ARG A 181 5.39 18.58 -0.69
CA ARG A 181 4.83 19.89 -1.02
C ARG A 181 3.54 19.80 -1.82
N SER A 182 3.40 18.78 -2.66
CA SER A 182 2.24 18.62 -3.53
C SER A 182 1.06 17.91 -2.87
N SER A 183 1.27 17.16 -1.79
CA SER A 183 0.19 16.54 -1.01
C SER A 183 -0.69 17.62 -0.36
N PRO A 184 -1.91 17.89 -0.86
CA PRO A 184 -2.85 18.72 -0.13
C PRO A 184 -3.51 17.81 0.92
N SER A 185 -3.59 18.31 2.16
CA SER A 185 -4.52 17.86 3.21
C SER A 185 -5.61 16.90 2.74
N ALA A 186 -5.42 15.59 2.98
CA ALA A 186 -6.54 14.68 3.14
C ALA A 186 -7.17 15.01 4.50
N GLY A 187 -8.14 15.92 4.51
CA GLY A 187 -8.97 16.18 5.68
C GLY A 187 -9.21 17.66 5.99
N LYS A 188 -10.16 18.26 5.29
CA LYS A 188 -11.19 19.06 5.95
C LYS A 188 -12.55 18.64 5.39
N GLU A 189 -13.19 17.74 6.14
CA GLU A 189 -14.64 17.54 6.11
C GLU A 189 -15.32 18.88 6.38
N LYS A 190 -16.39 19.13 5.62
CA LYS A 190 -17.33 20.22 5.82
C LYS A 190 -18.64 19.61 6.33
N PRO A 191 -19.23 20.18 7.39
CA PRO A 191 -20.65 20.50 7.34
C PRO A 191 -20.84 21.98 7.01
#